data_AF-A0A978TJ90-F1
#
_entry.id   AF-A0A978TJ90-F1
#
_cell.length_a   1.000
_cell.length_b   1.000
_cell.length_c   1.000
_cell.angle_alpha   90.00
_cell.angle_beta   90.00
_cell.angle_gamma   90.00
#
_symmetry.space_group_name_H-M   'P 1'
#
loop_
_entity.id
_entity.type
_entity.pdbx_description
1 polymer ?
#
loop_
_entity_poly.entity_id
_entity_poly.type
_entity_poly.pdbx_seq_one_letter_code
_entity_poly.pdbx_strand_id
1 'polypeptide(L)' 'MQLGQILVKQGFISPQELAQVVQIQPQTSQLLGELLLNRGLISAEQLSQALQEQVWRQQGFWVID' A
#
# COMPACT_ATOMS: atom_id res chain seq x y z
N MET A 1 8.69 -3.81 5.93
CA MET A 1 7.94 -4.33 4.76
C MET A 1 7.49 -3.17 3.90
N GLN A 2 7.27 -3.34 2.59
CA GLN A 2 6.83 -2.25 1.70
C GLN A 2 5.30 -2.12 1.71
N LEU A 3 4.77 -0.89 1.62
CA LEU A 3 3.32 -0.60 1.60
C LEU A 3 2.55 -1.44 0.57
N GLY A 4 3.06 -1.51 -0.67
CA GLY A 4 2.40 -2.28 -1.72
C GLY A 4 2.21 -3.76 -1.38
N GLN A 5 3.18 -4.37 -0.70
CA GLN A 5 3.07 -5.78 -0.29
C GLN A 5 2.05 -5.99 0.82
N ILE A 6 1.89 -5.01 1.72
CA ILE A 6 0.88 -5.04 2.77
C ILE A 6 -0.52 -4.96 2.13
N LEU A 7 -0.72 -4.04 1.19
CA LEU A 7 -1.99 -3.89 0.47
C LEU A 7 -2.39 -5.16 -0.29
N VAL A 8 -1.44 -5.86 -0.90
CA VAL A 8 -1.69 -7.15 -1.56
C VAL A 8 -2.00 -8.24 -0.53
N LYS A 9 -1.26 -8.31 0.58
CA LYS A 9 -1.50 -9.30 1.63
C LYS A 9 -2.86 -9.14 2.31
N GLN A 10 -3.31 -7.90 2.49
CA GLN A 10 -4.63 -7.59 3.05
C GLN A 10 -5.76 -7.77 2.02
N GLY A 11 -5.45 -8.09 0.76
CA GLY A 11 -6.43 -8.33 -0.29
C GLY A 11 -7.09 -7.05 -0.83
N PHE A 12 -6.54 -5.87 -0.53
CA PHE A 12 -7.09 -4.60 -1.01
C PHE A 12 -6.80 -4.35 -2.48
N ILE A 13 -5.67 -4.84 -2.97
CA ILE A 13 -5.30 -4.78 -4.39
C ILE A 13 -4.70 -6.12 -4.82
N SER A 14 -4.84 -6.41 -6.11
CA SER A 14 -4.18 -7.56 -6.74
C SER A 14 -2.69 -7.28 -6.96
N PRO A 15 -1.83 -8.32 -6.98
CA PRO A 15 -0.42 -8.15 -7.34
C PRO A 15 -0.23 -7.57 -8.75
N GLN A 16 -1.17 -7.84 -9.65
CA GLN A 16 -1.19 -7.26 -11.01
C GLN A 16 -1.45 -5.75 -10.98
N GLU A 17 -2.41 -5.29 -10.18
CA GLU A 17 -2.74 -3.87 -10.01
C GLU A 17 -1.56 -3.12 -9.37
N LEU A 18 -0.94 -3.70 -8.35
CA LEU A 18 0.28 -3.16 -7.76
C LEU A 18 1.39 -3.01 -8.80
N ALA A 19 1.62 -4.04 -9.62
CA ALA A 19 2.66 -4.01 -10.65
C ALA A 19 2.39 -2.88 -11.67
N GLN A 20 1.15 -2.73 -12.13
CA GLN A 20 0.77 -1.64 -13.04
C GLN A 20 1.04 -0.27 -12.43
N VAL A 21 0.69 -0.07 -11.16
CA VAL A 21 0.85 1.20 -10.47
C VAL A 21 2.33 1.53 -10.23
N VAL A 22 3.15 0.54 -9.89
CA VAL A 22 4.59 0.72 -9.71
C VAL A 22 5.29 1.12 -11.02
N GLN A 23 4.82 0.61 -12.17
CA GLN A 23 5.39 0.97 -13.48
C GLN A 23 5.13 2.44 -13.85
N ILE A 24 3.96 2.98 -13.50
CA ILE A 24 3.58 4.36 -13.82
C ILE A 24 4.01 5.38 -12.76
N GLN A 25 4.23 4.95 -11.51
CA GLN A 25 4.61 5.81 -10.39
C GLN A 25 5.77 6.78 -10.73
N PRO A 26 6.90 6.34 -11.34
CA PRO A 26 8.01 7.23 -11.64
C PRO A 26 7.66 8.36 -12.61
N GLN A 27 6.58 8.21 -13.40
CA GLN A 27 6.11 9.24 -14.34
C GLN A 27 5.20 10.28 -13.68
N THR A 28 4.65 9.96 -12.50
CA THR A 28 3.64 10.78 -11.81
C THR A 28 4.21 11.65 -10.69
N SER A 29 5.44 11.38 -10.23
CA SER A 29 6.04 12.01 -9.03
C SER A 29 5.20 11.86 -7.74
N GLN A 30 4.15 11.02 -7.75
CA GLN A 30 3.26 10.79 -6.62
C GLN A 30 3.73 9.62 -5.75
N LEU A 31 3.36 9.63 -4.46
CA LEU A 31 3.56 8.48 -3.59
C LEU A 31 2.64 7.34 -4.03
N LEU A 32 3.11 6.10 -3.84
CA LEU A 32 2.37 4.90 -4.25
C LEU A 32 0.95 4.88 -3.65
N GLY A 33 0.83 5.19 -2.36
CA GLY A 33 -0.46 5.23 -1.66
C GLY A 33 -1.42 6.28 -2.22
N GLU A 34 -0.92 7.49 -2.52
CA GLU A 34 -1.72 8.56 -3.11
C GLU A 34 -2.17 8.21 -4.53
N LEU A 35 -1.28 7.59 -5.31
CA LEU A 35 -1.60 7.15 -6.67
C LEU A 35 -2.68 6.05 -6.67
N LEU A 36 -2.59 5.09 -5.74
CA LEU A 36 -3.61 4.04 -5.56
C LEU A 36 -4.96 4.62 -5.15
N LEU A 37 -4.95 5.60 -4.22
CA LEU A 37 -6.15 6.31 -3.78
C LEU A 37 -6.78 7.10 -4.93
N ASN A 38 -5.99 7.87 -5.67
CA ASN A 38 -6.46 8.69 -6.80
C ASN A 38 -7.02 7.85 -7.94
N ARG A 39 -6.52 6.62 -8.13
CA ARG A 39 -7.05 5.68 -9.12
C ARG A 39 -8.27 4.90 -8.62
N GLY A 40 -8.71 5.11 -7.39
CA GLY A 40 -9.84 4.40 -6.79
C GLY A 40 -9.57 2.91 -6.54
N LEU A 41 -8.29 2.49 -6.53
CA LEU A 41 -7.89 1.11 -6.27
C LEU A 41 -7.96 0.76 -4.78
N ILE A 42 -7.83 1.77 -3.93
CA ILE A 42 -7.98 1.65 -2.48
C ILE A 42 -8.78 2.84 -1.94
N SER A 43 -9.40 2.64 -0.79
CA SER A 43 -10.04 3.69 0.01
C SER A 43 -9.03 4.36 0.95
N ALA A 44 -9.36 5.56 1.43
CA ALA A 44 -8.53 6.28 2.41
C ALA A 44 -8.36 5.47 3.71
N GLU A 45 -9.40 4.75 4.13
CA GLU A 45 -9.36 3.85 5.29
C GLU A 45 -8.38 2.69 5.08
N GLN A 46 -8.47 2.01 3.93
CA GLN A 46 -7.55 0.92 3.55
C GLN A 46 -6.09 1.37 3.48
N LEU A 47 -5.85 2.58 2.94
CA LEU A 47 -4.52 3.18 2.93
C LEU A 47 -4.00 3.43 4.36
N SER A 48 -4.86 3.97 5.23
CA SER A 48 -4.51 4.23 6.63
C SER A 48 -4.15 2.93 7.38
N GLN A 49 -4.96 1.88 7.23
CA GLN A 49 -4.69 0.57 7.84
C GLN A 49 -3.35 -0.02 7.37
N ALA A 50 -3.07 0.04 6.07
CA ALA A 50 -1.83 -0.48 5.52
C ALA A 50 -0.60 0.33 5.97
N LEU A 51 -0.72 1.66 6.09
CA LEU A 51 0.34 2.52 6.62
C LEU A 51 0.61 2.24 8.11
N GLN A 52 -0.45 2.03 8.91
CA GLN A 52 -0.32 1.67 10.31
C GLN A 52 0.43 0.34 10.48
N GLU A 53 0.06 -0.68 9.70
CA GLU A 53 0.78 -1.97 9.71
C GLU A 53 2.24 -1.80 9.27
N GLN A 54 2.49 -0.95 8.26
CA GLN A 54 3.86 -0.67 7.79
C GLN A 54 4.73 -0.10 8.91
N VAL A 55 4.22 0.88 9.65
CA VAL A 55 4.91 1.52 10.78
C VAL A 55 5.20 0.51 11.88
N TRP A 56 4.21 -0.29 12.28
CA TRP A 56 4.41 -1.34 13.30
C TRP A 56 5.50 -2.34 12.92
N ARG A 57 5.48 -2.81 11.66
CA ARG A 57 6.51 -3.72 11.14
C ARG A 57 7.89 -3.07 11.04
N GLN A 58 7.98 -1.77 10.79
CA GLN A 58 9.26 -1.04 10.77
C GLN A 58 9.80 -0.77 12.17
N GLN A 59 8.93 -0.55 13.14
CA GLN A 59 9.29 -0.30 14.54
C GLN A 59 9.52 -1.59 15.34
N GLY A 60 9.35 -2.77 14.74
CA GLY A 60 9.57 -4.05 15.41
C GLY A 60 8.47 -4.41 16.43
N PHE A 61 7.34 -3.71 16.40
CA PHE A 61 6.15 -4.09 17.16
C PHE A 61 5.48 -5.27 16.44
N TRP A 62 5.83 -6.48 16.86
CA TRP A 62 5.04 -7.65 16.54
C TRP A 62 3.73 -7.53 17.29
N VAL A 63 2.66 -7.11 16.58
CA VAL A 63 1.30 -7.34 17.06
C VAL A 63 1.20 -8.85 17.19
N ILE A 64 1.16 -9.28 18.44
CA ILE A 64 1.09 -10.66 18.88
C ILE A 64 -0.29 -11.13 18.38
N ASP A 65 -0.28 -11.98 17.36
CA ASP A 65 -1.41 -12.86 17.04
C ASP A 65 -1.23 -14.14 17.89
#